data_AF-A0A2V1AAC8-F1
#
_entry.id   AF-A0A2V1AAC8-F1
#
_cell.length_a   1.000
_cell.length_b   1.000
_cell.length_c   1.000
_cell.angle_alpha   90.00
_cell.angle_beta   90.00
_cell.angle_gamma   90.00
#
_symmetry.space_group_name_H-M   'P 1'
#
loop_
_entity.id
_entity.type
_entity.pdbx_description
1 polymer ?
#
loop_
_entity_poly.entity_id
_entity_poly.type
_entity_poly.pdbx_seq_one_letter_code
_entity_poly.pdbx_strand_id
1 'polypeptide(L)'
;MYSGYDPKAVRLHVVAGKAFLLGIVFTIALLYLVLSGSPLGNRVALYTLMNTVFYMSEFLTTAIFNTENVDDDSFILNDIELHAVHAVSMIETWLLHRYWKFNSTFFWIGLSVLLFGQFCRTYAMYSAGTSFHHYVQKERSQKHVLVETGIYSWSRHPSYFGFFWWFAGSQLLLQNAFTLLVGAWKLQRFFEARIAYEEQYLEPTDGARPH
;
A
#
# COMPACT_ATOMS: atom_id res chain seq x y z
N MET A 1 4.58 21.30 -19.69
CA MET A 1 5.46 20.19 -20.10
C MET A 1 6.85 20.45 -19.51
N TYR A 2 7.04 20.10 -18.23
CA TYR A 2 8.37 19.91 -17.65
C TYR A 2 8.27 18.56 -16.96
N SER A 3 8.56 17.50 -17.71
CA SER A 3 8.77 16.19 -17.10
C SER A 3 10.10 16.31 -16.35
N GLY A 4 10.05 16.55 -15.04
CA GLY A 4 11.23 16.50 -14.16
C GLY A 4 11.84 15.09 -14.01
N TYR A 5 11.37 14.12 -14.79
CA TYR A 5 11.90 12.76 -14.82
C TYR A 5 13.38 12.75 -15.19
N ASP A 6 14.22 12.28 -14.27
CA ASP A 6 15.62 11.98 -14.51
C ASP A 6 15.82 10.47 -14.78
N PRO A 7 16.05 10.06 -16.04
CA PRO A 7 16.24 8.65 -16.37
C PRO A 7 17.53 8.07 -15.78
N LYS A 8 18.50 8.90 -15.34
CA LYS A 8 19.74 8.44 -14.72
C LYS A 8 19.58 8.13 -13.24
N ALA A 9 18.58 8.74 -12.58
CA ALA A 9 18.25 8.46 -11.20
C ALA A 9 17.59 7.08 -11.02
N VAL A 10 16.93 6.56 -12.07
CA VAL A 10 16.18 5.30 -12.00
C VAL A 10 17.02 4.11 -12.48
N ARG A 11 17.19 3.11 -11.61
CA ARG A 11 17.85 1.86 -11.95
C ARG A 11 16.90 0.93 -12.73
N LEU A 12 16.79 1.17 -14.04
CA LEU A 12 15.85 0.45 -14.91
C LEU A 12 15.98 -1.09 -14.86
N HIS A 13 17.20 -1.61 -14.70
CA HIS A 13 17.43 -3.06 -14.57
C HIS A 13 16.84 -3.62 -13.26
N VAL A 14 16.87 -2.85 -12.16
CA VAL A 14 16.25 -3.23 -10.88
C VAL A 14 14.73 -3.18 -10.98
N VAL A 15 14.19 -2.13 -11.60
CA VAL A 15 12.74 -1.99 -11.87
C VAL A 15 12.23 -3.19 -12.69
N ALA A 16 12.91 -3.51 -13.79
CA ALA A 16 12.55 -4.64 -14.64
C ALA A 16 12.62 -5.97 -13.87
N GLY A 17 13.66 -6.17 -13.06
CA GLY A 17 13.80 -7.35 -12.21
C GLY A 17 12.67 -7.49 -11.18
N LYS A 18 12.36 -6.41 -10.44
CA LYS A 18 11.26 -6.37 -9.45
C LYS A 18 9.91 -6.68 -10.12
N ALA A 19 9.60 -6.02 -11.24
CA ALA A 19 8.37 -6.24 -11.98
C ALA A 19 8.25 -7.68 -12.52
N PHE A 20 9.34 -8.23 -13.07
CA PHE A 20 9.37 -9.60 -13.58
C PHE A 20 9.15 -10.63 -12.47
N LEU A 21 9.82 -10.47 -11.32
CA LEU A 21 9.64 -11.34 -10.16
C LEU A 21 8.21 -11.28 -9.62
N LEU A 22 7.63 -10.07 -9.49
CA LEU A 22 6.23 -9.91 -9.10
C LEU A 22 5.28 -10.61 -10.09
N GLY A 23 5.54 -10.51 -11.40
CA GLY A 23 4.77 -11.21 -12.43
C GLY A 23 4.85 -12.74 -12.33
N ILE A 24 6.02 -13.30 -12.02
CA ILE A 24 6.18 -14.73 -11.75
C ILE A 24 5.35 -15.14 -10.54
N VAL A 25 5.49 -14.43 -9.42
CA VAL A 25 4.76 -14.74 -8.18
C VAL A 25 3.24 -14.64 -8.40
N PHE A 26 2.78 -13.60 -9.10
CA PHE A 26 1.38 -13.43 -9.50
C PHE A 26 0.89 -14.65 -10.30
N THR A 27 1.66 -15.07 -11.31
CA THR A 27 1.29 -16.18 -12.19
C THR A 27 1.24 -17.50 -11.43
N ILE A 28 2.21 -17.77 -10.57
CA ILE A 28 2.23 -18.98 -9.72
C ILE A 28 1.02 -18.99 -8.79
N ALA A 29 0.72 -17.87 -8.13
CA ALA A 29 -0.43 -17.76 -7.24
C ALA A 29 -1.76 -17.96 -8.00
N LEU A 30 -1.89 -17.37 -9.19
CA LEU A 30 -3.07 -17.54 -10.03
C LEU A 30 -3.24 -18.99 -10.52
N LEU A 31 -2.16 -19.61 -11.00
CA LEU A 31 -2.17 -21.02 -11.40
C LEU A 31 -2.55 -21.92 -10.23
N TYR A 32 -2.03 -21.65 -9.03
CA TYR A 32 -2.40 -22.39 -7.84
C TYR A 32 -3.90 -22.28 -7.55
N LEU A 33 -4.49 -21.08 -7.64
CA LEU A 33 -5.93 -20.87 -7.43
C LEU A 33 -6.79 -21.65 -8.41
N VAL A 34 -6.34 -21.78 -9.66
CA VAL A 34 -7.08 -22.48 -10.73
C VAL A 34 -6.94 -23.99 -10.60
N LEU A 35 -5.76 -24.48 -10.22
CA LEU A 35 -5.43 -25.91 -10.24
C LEU A 35 -5.60 -26.61 -8.88
N SER A 36 -5.57 -25.87 -7.76
CA SER A 36 -5.65 -26.43 -6.41
C SER A 36 -7.05 -26.33 -5.82
N GLY A 37 -7.44 -27.37 -5.09
CA GLY A 37 -8.69 -27.40 -4.31
C GLY A 37 -8.51 -27.15 -2.82
N SER A 38 -7.28 -26.88 -2.34
CA SER A 38 -7.04 -26.78 -0.90
C SER A 38 -7.55 -25.45 -0.33
N PRO A 39 -8.39 -25.44 0.73
CA PRO A 39 -8.94 -24.20 1.28
C PRO A 39 -7.86 -23.23 1.81
N LEU A 40 -6.84 -23.78 2.49
CA LEU A 40 -5.72 -23.00 3.01
C LEU A 40 -4.85 -22.44 1.88
N GLY A 41 -4.44 -23.31 0.95
CA GLY A 41 -3.60 -22.90 -0.16
C GLY A 41 -4.29 -21.86 -1.04
N ASN A 42 -5.60 -21.98 -1.27
CA ASN A 42 -6.34 -21.01 -2.07
C ASN A 42 -6.41 -19.64 -1.39
N ARG A 43 -6.53 -19.57 -0.06
CA ARG A 43 -6.51 -18.28 0.66
C ARG A 43 -5.13 -17.66 0.68
N VAL A 44 -4.08 -18.46 0.90
CA VAL A 44 -2.69 -18.00 0.83
C VAL A 44 -2.34 -17.53 -0.58
N ALA A 45 -2.75 -18.27 -1.61
CA ALA A 45 -2.52 -17.89 -3.00
C ALA A 45 -3.26 -16.60 -3.36
N LEU A 46 -4.53 -16.45 -2.97
CA LEU A 46 -5.28 -15.21 -3.19
C LEU A 46 -4.65 -14.02 -2.46
N TYR A 47 -4.24 -14.20 -1.20
CA TYR A 47 -3.53 -13.17 -0.45
C TYR A 47 -2.23 -12.77 -1.16
N THR A 48 -1.39 -13.74 -1.56
CA THR A 48 -0.14 -13.47 -2.29
C THR A 48 -0.41 -12.75 -3.61
N LEU A 49 -1.44 -13.16 -4.36
CA LEU A 49 -1.86 -12.50 -5.59
C LEU A 49 -2.26 -11.04 -5.34
N MET A 50 -3.07 -10.77 -4.30
CA MET A 50 -3.45 -9.40 -3.94
C MET A 50 -2.26 -8.54 -3.51
N ASN A 51 -1.25 -9.11 -2.84
CA ASN A 51 -0.02 -8.39 -2.51
C ASN A 51 0.79 -8.04 -3.77
N THR A 52 0.91 -8.97 -4.74
CA THR A 52 1.60 -8.65 -6.00
C THR A 52 0.88 -7.54 -6.77
N VAL A 53 -0.46 -7.51 -6.74
CA VAL A 53 -1.26 -6.41 -7.31
C VAL A 53 -1.01 -5.11 -6.56
N PHE A 54 -0.97 -5.13 -5.23
CA PHE A 54 -0.66 -3.94 -4.42
C PHE A 54 0.71 -3.34 -4.80
N TYR A 55 1.78 -4.15 -4.76
CA TYR A 55 3.13 -3.69 -5.07
C TYR A 55 3.27 -3.19 -6.52
N MET A 56 2.65 -3.88 -7.49
CA MET A 56 2.64 -3.41 -8.87
C MET A 56 1.84 -2.12 -9.04
N SER A 57 0.70 -1.98 -8.35
CA SER A 57 -0.14 -0.77 -8.44
C SER A 57 0.56 0.44 -7.85
N GLU A 58 1.24 0.29 -6.72
CA GLU A 58 2.06 1.35 -6.12
C GLU A 58 3.09 1.90 -7.11
N PHE A 59 3.86 1.01 -7.76
CA PHE A 59 4.83 1.41 -8.77
C PHE A 59 4.15 2.04 -10.00
N LEU A 60 3.14 1.37 -10.57
CA LEU A 60 2.49 1.83 -11.81
C LEU A 60 1.80 3.18 -11.64
N THR A 61 1.08 3.40 -10.54
CA THR A 61 0.42 4.68 -10.27
C THR A 61 1.45 5.79 -10.09
N THR A 62 2.58 5.51 -9.44
CA THR A 62 3.69 6.47 -9.33
C THR A 62 4.34 6.74 -10.68
N ALA A 63 4.60 5.70 -11.47
CA ALA A 63 5.18 5.82 -12.80
C ALA A 63 4.28 6.59 -13.79
N ILE A 64 2.96 6.56 -13.62
CA ILE A 64 2.01 7.25 -14.51
C ILE A 64 1.76 8.69 -14.04
N PHE A 65 1.56 8.92 -12.73
CA PHE A 65 1.06 10.20 -12.21
C PHE A 65 2.12 11.01 -11.44
N ASN A 66 3.24 10.41 -11.06
CA ASN A 66 4.36 11.08 -10.40
C ASN A 66 5.71 10.65 -11.00
N THR A 67 5.88 10.89 -12.30
CA THR A 67 7.11 10.56 -13.03
C THR A 67 8.34 11.28 -12.49
N GLU A 68 8.20 12.40 -11.78
CA GLU A 68 9.35 13.13 -11.21
C GLU A 68 10.03 12.37 -10.06
N ASN A 69 9.26 11.57 -9.30
CA ASN A 69 9.75 10.91 -8.08
C ASN A 69 9.71 9.38 -8.17
N VAL A 70 9.48 8.82 -9.37
CA VAL A 70 9.42 7.37 -9.55
C VAL A 70 10.81 6.73 -9.46
N ASP A 71 10.90 5.64 -8.70
CA ASP A 71 12.12 4.91 -8.36
C ASP A 71 11.79 3.40 -8.28
N ASP A 72 12.80 2.54 -8.29
CA ASP A 72 12.66 1.14 -7.86
C ASP A 72 12.14 0.97 -6.41
N ASP A 73 12.30 1.96 -5.53
CA ASP A 73 11.69 2.01 -4.21
C ASP A 73 10.18 2.28 -4.23
N SER A 74 9.63 2.80 -5.33
CA SER A 74 8.18 3.03 -5.46
C SER A 74 7.36 1.73 -5.46
N PHE A 75 8.00 0.57 -5.62
CA PHE A 75 7.37 -0.72 -5.38
C PHE A 75 7.12 -1.00 -3.89
N ILE A 76 7.76 -0.29 -2.95
CA ILE A 76 7.71 -0.55 -1.49
C ILE A 76 8.28 -1.93 -1.10
N LEU A 77 8.89 -2.65 -2.02
CA LEU A 77 9.46 -3.99 -1.79
C LEU A 77 10.69 -4.01 -0.88
N ASN A 78 11.22 -2.86 -0.47
CA ASN A 78 12.37 -2.79 0.44
C ASN A 78 11.94 -2.61 1.92
N ASP A 79 10.63 -2.54 2.21
CA ASP A 79 10.11 -2.38 3.57
C ASP A 79 10.18 -3.70 4.37
N ILE A 80 11.17 -3.78 5.26
CA ILE A 80 11.41 -4.96 6.11
C ILE A 80 10.26 -5.21 7.09
N GLU A 81 9.61 -4.15 7.60
CA GLU A 81 8.48 -4.32 8.53
C GLU A 81 7.28 -4.91 7.81
N LEU A 82 7.01 -4.48 6.58
CA LEU A 82 5.94 -5.03 5.76
C LEU A 82 6.19 -6.51 5.43
N HIS A 83 7.44 -6.88 5.09
CA HIS A 83 7.81 -8.29 4.88
C HIS A 83 7.67 -9.14 6.15
N ALA A 84 8.04 -8.59 7.30
CA ALA A 84 7.86 -9.28 8.58
C ALA A 84 6.37 -9.54 8.85
N VAL A 85 5.51 -8.56 8.56
CA VAL A 85 4.04 -8.72 8.68
C VAL A 85 3.53 -9.81 7.75
N HIS A 86 3.99 -9.89 6.49
CA HIS A 86 3.63 -10.98 5.59
C HIS A 86 4.06 -12.34 6.12
N ALA A 87 5.30 -12.46 6.61
CA ALA A 87 5.81 -13.71 7.18
C ALA A 87 4.99 -14.15 8.41
N VAL A 88 4.71 -13.23 9.33
CA VAL A 88 3.87 -13.51 10.52
C VAL A 88 2.44 -13.88 10.11
N SER A 89 1.86 -13.20 9.12
CA SER A 89 0.53 -13.51 8.59
C SER A 89 0.46 -14.95 8.06
N MET A 90 1.48 -15.39 7.32
CA MET A 90 1.56 -16.75 6.76
C MET A 90 1.67 -17.80 7.87
N ILE A 91 2.51 -17.54 8.88
CA ILE A 91 2.69 -18.43 10.02
C ILE A 91 1.39 -18.54 10.83
N GLU A 92 0.75 -17.42 11.14
CA GLU A 92 -0.51 -17.40 11.88
C GLU A 92 -1.61 -18.16 11.14
N THR A 93 -1.79 -17.89 9.84
CA THR A 93 -2.80 -18.57 9.01
C THR A 93 -2.58 -20.08 9.02
N TRP A 94 -1.33 -20.52 8.83
CA TRP A 94 -0.98 -21.93 8.82
C TRP A 94 -1.25 -22.60 10.17
N LEU A 95 -0.90 -21.94 11.28
CA LEU A 95 -1.13 -22.44 12.64
C LEU A 95 -2.63 -22.50 12.98
N LEU A 96 -3.38 -21.43 12.75
CA LEU A 96 -4.80 -21.36 13.09
C LEU A 96 -5.61 -22.41 12.31
N HIS A 97 -5.39 -22.47 10.99
CA HIS A 97 -6.20 -23.31 10.11
C HIS A 97 -5.73 -24.77 10.04
N ARG A 98 -4.71 -25.12 10.84
CA ARG A 98 -4.43 -26.51 11.22
C ARG A 98 -5.49 -27.09 12.16
N TYR A 99 -6.14 -26.24 12.95
CA TYR A 99 -7.11 -26.62 13.99
C TYR A 99 -8.51 -26.07 13.74
N TRP A 100 -8.64 -24.90 13.11
CA TRP A 100 -9.92 -24.20 12.90
C TRP A 100 -10.28 -24.12 11.42
N LYS A 101 -11.54 -24.43 11.08
CA LYS A 101 -12.02 -24.30 9.70
C LYS A 101 -12.25 -22.84 9.34
N PHE A 102 -12.01 -22.52 8.08
CA PHE A 102 -12.30 -21.20 7.54
C PHE A 102 -13.79 -20.87 7.54
N ASN A 103 -14.09 -19.60 7.82
CA ASN A 103 -15.43 -19.04 7.70
C ASN A 103 -15.62 -18.31 6.35
N SER A 104 -16.72 -18.56 5.64
CA SER A 104 -16.98 -17.91 4.34
C SER A 104 -17.42 -16.45 4.44
N THR A 105 -18.09 -16.05 5.53
CA THR A 105 -18.54 -14.67 5.73
C THR A 105 -17.36 -13.73 5.90
N PHE A 106 -16.42 -14.07 6.78
CA PHE A 106 -15.20 -13.28 6.98
C PHE A 106 -14.34 -13.19 5.71
N PHE A 107 -14.38 -14.22 4.86
CA PHE A 107 -13.70 -14.18 3.56
C PHE A 107 -14.26 -13.09 2.65
N TRP A 108 -15.57 -13.07 2.44
CA TRP A 108 -16.19 -12.08 1.56
C TRP A 108 -16.06 -10.66 2.11
N ILE A 109 -16.24 -10.48 3.43
CA ILE A 109 -16.00 -9.20 4.09
C ILE A 109 -14.55 -8.77 3.90
N GLY A 110 -13.59 -9.65 4.18
CA GLY A 110 -12.16 -9.35 4.05
C GLY A 110 -11.79 -9.00 2.62
N LEU A 111 -12.28 -9.74 1.63
CA LEU A 111 -12.05 -9.46 0.22
C LEU A 111 -12.63 -8.10 -0.21
N SER A 112 -13.87 -7.78 0.19
CA SER A 112 -14.48 -6.50 -0.11
C SER A 112 -13.73 -5.33 0.50
N VAL A 113 -13.32 -5.45 1.77
CA VAL A 113 -12.55 -4.43 2.49
C VAL A 113 -11.17 -4.24 1.85
N LEU A 114 -10.50 -5.34 1.47
CA LEU A 114 -9.21 -5.32 0.79
C LEU A 114 -9.29 -4.55 -0.53
N LEU A 115 -10.26 -4.91 -1.39
CA LEU A 115 -10.44 -4.29 -2.70
C LEU A 115 -10.80 -2.81 -2.58
N PHE A 116 -11.65 -2.46 -1.60
CA PHE A 116 -11.98 -1.08 -1.31
C PHE A 116 -10.77 -0.27 -0.86
N GLY A 117 -9.96 -0.82 0.07
CA GLY A 117 -8.71 -0.19 0.50
C GLY A 117 -7.73 0.02 -0.66
N GLN A 118 -7.54 -1.01 -1.49
CA GLN A 118 -6.70 -0.92 -2.70
C GLN A 118 -7.18 0.20 -3.64
N PHE A 119 -8.48 0.27 -3.88
CA PHE A 119 -9.07 1.30 -4.73
C PHE A 119 -8.86 2.69 -4.14
N CYS A 120 -9.19 2.91 -2.87
CA CYS A 120 -8.99 4.20 -2.20
C CYS A 120 -7.52 4.63 -2.24
N ARG A 121 -6.59 3.70 -2.01
CA ARG A 121 -5.14 3.95 -2.06
C ARG A 121 -4.70 4.40 -3.46
N THR A 122 -5.05 3.62 -4.47
CA THR A 122 -4.70 3.90 -5.88
C THR A 122 -5.32 5.21 -6.34
N TYR A 123 -6.58 5.47 -5.98
CA TYR A 123 -7.28 6.71 -6.32
C TYR A 123 -6.70 7.93 -5.60
N ALA A 124 -6.28 7.79 -4.34
CA ALA A 124 -5.60 8.85 -3.62
C ALA A 124 -4.24 9.21 -4.24
N MET A 125 -3.47 8.22 -4.70
CA MET A 125 -2.22 8.46 -5.41
C MET A 125 -2.46 9.12 -6.77
N TYR A 126 -3.49 8.66 -7.51
CA TYR A 126 -3.93 9.31 -8.75
C TYR A 126 -4.31 10.78 -8.54
N SER A 127 -5.15 11.08 -7.53
CA SER A 127 -5.59 12.44 -7.25
C SER A 127 -4.46 13.34 -6.77
N ALA A 128 -3.52 12.83 -5.97
CA ALA A 128 -2.37 13.63 -5.52
C ALA A 128 -1.31 13.84 -6.61
N GLY A 129 -1.13 12.88 -7.53
CA GLY A 129 -0.18 12.98 -8.63
C GLY A 129 1.24 13.30 -8.13
N THR A 130 1.83 14.38 -8.63
CA THR A 130 3.17 14.84 -8.26
C THR A 130 3.33 15.26 -6.79
N SER A 131 2.22 15.54 -6.09
CA SER A 131 2.25 15.86 -4.65
C SER A 131 2.31 14.61 -3.76
N PHE A 132 2.23 13.40 -4.33
CA PHE A 132 2.30 12.16 -3.57
C PHE A 132 3.73 11.72 -3.31
N HIS A 133 4.08 11.44 -2.06
CA HIS A 133 5.40 10.90 -1.70
C HIS A 133 5.29 9.67 -0.80
N HIS A 134 6.02 8.60 -1.13
CA HIS A 134 6.14 7.41 -0.28
C HIS A 134 6.80 7.72 1.06
N TYR A 135 7.79 8.61 1.06
CA TYR A 135 8.50 9.06 2.25
C TYR A 135 8.07 10.46 2.66
N VAL A 136 8.16 10.73 3.96
CA VAL A 136 7.87 12.06 4.52
C VAL A 136 8.92 13.05 4.04
N GLN A 137 8.50 14.07 3.30
CA GLN A 137 9.40 15.14 2.89
C GLN A 137 9.75 16.03 4.08
N LYS A 138 11.05 16.20 4.32
CA LYS A 138 11.55 17.12 5.36
C LYS A 138 11.78 18.54 4.85
N GLU A 139 11.86 18.71 3.53
CA GLU A 139 12.09 20.01 2.90
C GLU A 139 10.82 20.49 2.20
N ARG A 140 10.46 21.75 2.45
CA ARG A 140 9.32 22.42 1.83
C ARG A 140 9.64 22.62 0.34
N SER A 141 9.23 21.67 -0.51
CA SER A 141 9.27 21.90 -1.95
C SER A 141 8.30 23.03 -2.29
N GLN A 142 8.78 24.09 -2.95
CA GLN A 142 7.92 25.20 -3.42
C GLN A 142 6.81 24.75 -4.39
N LYS A 143 6.84 23.49 -4.84
CA LYS A 143 5.82 22.84 -5.68
C LYS A 143 4.75 22.06 -4.91
N HIS A 144 4.74 22.08 -3.57
CA HIS A 144 3.75 21.34 -2.77
C HIS A 144 2.37 22.00 -2.90
N VAL A 145 1.61 21.64 -3.94
CA VAL A 145 0.23 22.08 -4.10
C VAL A 145 -0.65 21.16 -3.25
N LEU A 146 -1.36 21.75 -2.30
CA LEU A 146 -2.37 21.05 -1.52
C LEU A 146 -3.50 20.62 -2.47
N VAL A 147 -3.69 19.32 -2.63
CA VAL A 147 -4.78 18.78 -3.43
C VAL A 147 -6.00 18.66 -2.53
N GLU A 148 -7.03 19.48 -2.76
CA GLU A 148 -8.27 19.47 -1.98
C GLU A 148 -9.46 18.89 -2.77
N THR A 149 -9.23 18.40 -3.99
CA THR A 149 -10.28 17.90 -4.88
C THR A 149 -10.43 16.38 -4.83
N GLY A 150 -11.61 15.87 -5.17
CA GLY A 150 -11.90 14.43 -5.16
C GLY A 150 -11.87 13.83 -3.75
N ILE A 151 -11.19 12.71 -3.57
CA ILE A 151 -11.14 12.00 -2.27
C ILE A 151 -10.46 12.82 -1.16
N TYR A 152 -9.61 13.78 -1.53
CA TYR A 152 -8.95 14.68 -0.56
C TYR A 152 -9.90 15.72 0.04
N SER A 153 -11.07 15.95 -0.56
CA SER A 153 -12.11 16.81 0.03
C SER A 153 -12.77 16.18 1.25
N TRP A 154 -12.68 14.84 1.40
CA TRP A 154 -13.31 14.10 2.50
C TRP A 154 -12.31 13.69 3.59
N SER A 155 -11.03 13.54 3.23
CA SER A 155 -9.95 13.18 4.16
C SER A 155 -8.64 13.81 3.69
N ARG A 156 -7.87 14.40 4.62
CA ARG A 156 -6.54 14.95 4.32
C ARG A 156 -5.51 13.88 3.93
N HIS A 157 -5.70 12.65 4.39
CA HIS A 157 -4.77 11.54 4.15
C HIS A 157 -5.48 10.27 3.64
N PRO A 158 -6.13 10.33 2.46
CA PRO A 158 -6.91 9.23 1.92
C PRO A 158 -6.02 8.05 1.49
N SER A 159 -4.74 8.29 1.22
CA SER A 159 -3.77 7.25 0.92
C SER A 159 -3.42 6.38 2.15
N TYR A 160 -3.40 6.94 3.36
CA TYR A 160 -3.21 6.19 4.61
C TYR A 160 -4.45 5.38 4.97
N PHE A 161 -5.62 5.99 4.80
CA PHE A 161 -6.90 5.31 4.93
C PHE A 161 -6.97 4.08 4.01
N GLY A 162 -6.63 4.23 2.73
CA GLY A 162 -6.61 3.12 1.78
C GLY A 162 -5.67 1.99 2.20
N PHE A 163 -4.45 2.32 2.63
CA PHE A 163 -3.48 1.33 3.09
C PHE A 163 -3.95 0.59 4.36
N PHE A 164 -4.50 1.31 5.34
CA PHE A 164 -5.01 0.71 6.58
C PHE A 164 -6.10 -0.32 6.30
N TRP A 165 -7.10 0.03 5.48
CA TRP A 165 -8.19 -0.88 5.15
C TRP A 165 -7.76 -2.01 4.21
N TRP A 166 -6.82 -1.76 3.31
CA TRP A 166 -6.19 -2.83 2.52
C TRP A 166 -5.53 -3.86 3.45
N PHE A 167 -4.73 -3.41 4.42
CA PHE A 167 -4.11 -4.28 5.41
C PHE A 167 -5.17 -5.04 6.22
N ALA A 168 -6.17 -4.35 6.78
CA ALA A 168 -7.21 -4.96 7.57
C ALA A 168 -7.99 -6.04 6.78
N GLY A 169 -8.37 -5.73 5.54
CA GLY A 169 -9.04 -6.67 4.64
C GLY A 169 -8.18 -7.89 4.34
N SER A 170 -6.87 -7.72 4.16
CA SER A 170 -5.92 -8.82 3.95
C SER A 170 -5.85 -9.79 5.12
N GLN A 171 -5.91 -9.29 6.35
CA GLN A 171 -5.90 -10.14 7.55
C GLN A 171 -7.26 -10.77 7.83
N LEU A 172 -8.37 -10.10 7.48
CA LEU A 172 -9.71 -10.70 7.52
C LEU A 172 -9.88 -11.83 6.49
N LEU A 173 -9.29 -11.67 5.30
CA LEU A 173 -9.25 -12.70 4.26
C LEU A 173 -8.57 -13.99 4.78
N LEU A 174 -7.46 -13.81 5.50
CA LEU A 174 -6.71 -14.90 6.13
C LEU A 174 -7.29 -15.37 7.48
N GLN A 175 -8.15 -14.57 8.10
CA GLN A 175 -8.72 -14.79 9.44
C GLN A 175 -7.68 -14.75 10.57
N ASN A 176 -6.66 -13.92 10.38
CA ASN A 176 -5.58 -13.69 11.34
C ASN A 176 -5.99 -12.60 12.34
N ALA A 177 -6.52 -13.00 13.50
CA ALA A 177 -6.94 -12.05 14.51
C ALA A 177 -5.75 -11.35 15.19
N PHE A 178 -4.65 -12.07 15.45
CA PHE A 178 -3.49 -11.51 16.14
C PHE A 178 -2.77 -10.49 15.26
N THR A 179 -2.42 -10.88 14.02
CA THR A 179 -1.77 -9.96 13.07
C THR A 179 -2.64 -8.76 12.76
N LEU A 180 -3.97 -8.94 12.62
CA LEU A 180 -4.90 -7.83 12.43
C LEU A 180 -4.81 -6.82 13.58
N LEU A 181 -4.94 -7.27 14.83
CA LEU A 181 -4.99 -6.37 15.99
C LEU A 181 -3.66 -5.65 16.22
N VAL A 182 -2.56 -6.40 16.22
CA VAL A 182 -1.22 -5.82 16.44
C VAL A 182 -0.82 -4.93 15.28
N GLY A 183 -1.04 -5.38 14.04
CA GLY A 183 -0.72 -4.62 12.84
C GLY A 183 -1.57 -3.36 12.71
N ALA A 184 -2.87 -3.42 12.99
CA ALA A 184 -3.74 -2.24 12.98
C ALA A 184 -3.30 -1.21 14.02
N TRP A 185 -2.96 -1.65 15.24
CA TRP A 185 -2.43 -0.76 16.27
C TRP A 185 -1.12 -0.11 15.84
N LYS A 186 -0.16 -0.88 15.31
CA LYS A 186 1.12 -0.34 14.81
C LYS A 186 0.89 0.66 13.66
N LEU A 187 0.06 0.31 12.68
CA LEU A 187 -0.23 1.17 11.52
C LEU A 187 -0.91 2.46 11.93
N GLN A 188 -1.85 2.39 12.86
CA GLN A 188 -2.51 3.59 13.36
C GLN A 188 -1.51 4.54 14.03
N ARG A 189 -0.64 4.03 14.91
CA ARG A 189 0.41 4.84 15.54
C ARG A 189 1.40 5.41 14.54
N PHE A 190 1.77 4.61 13.53
CA PHE A 190 2.66 5.05 12.45
C PHE A 190 2.04 6.21 11.65
N PHE A 191 0.77 6.08 11.25
CA PHE A 191 0.08 7.14 10.51
C PHE A 191 -0.19 8.36 11.37
N GLU A 192 -0.56 8.21 12.65
CA GLU A 192 -0.72 9.35 13.57
C GLU A 192 0.57 10.18 13.69
N ALA A 193 1.72 9.51 13.89
CA ALA A 193 3.01 10.18 13.97
C ALA A 193 3.38 10.89 12.65
N ARG A 194 3.07 10.25 11.52
CA ARG A 194 3.36 10.79 10.19
C ARG A 194 2.46 11.97 9.83
N ILE A 195 1.17 11.89 10.13
CA ILE A 195 0.21 12.99 9.93
C ILE A 195 0.62 14.18 10.79
N ALA A 196 0.90 13.96 12.08
CA ALA A 196 1.34 15.03 12.98
C ALA A 196 2.62 15.71 12.50
N TYR A 197 3.56 14.94 11.93
CA TYR A 197 4.73 15.51 11.29
C TYR A 197 4.36 16.30 10.04
N GLU A 198 3.60 15.72 9.10
CA GLU A 198 3.23 16.37 7.83
C GLU A 198 2.45 17.68 8.05
N GLU A 199 1.51 17.71 9.00
CA GLU A 199 0.73 18.90 9.33
C GLU A 199 1.59 20.04 9.91
N GLN A 200 2.63 19.74 10.69
CA GLN A 200 3.56 20.75 11.22
C GLN A 200 4.32 21.52 10.12
N TYR A 201 4.57 20.90 8.96
CA TYR A 201 5.25 21.56 7.84
C TYR A 201 4.29 22.18 6.82
N LEU A 202 3.00 21.82 6.89
CA LEU A 202 1.94 22.35 6.03
C LEU A 202 1.27 23.61 6.62
N GLU A 203 1.21 23.78 7.95
CA GLU A 203 0.72 25.01 8.55
C GLU A 203 1.67 26.20 8.24
N PRO A 204 1.14 27.37 7.85
CA PRO A 204 1.95 28.58 7.78
C PRO A 204 2.49 28.86 9.19
N THR A 205 3.81 28.94 9.35
CA THR A 205 4.37 29.68 10.48
C THR A 205 3.67 31.04 10.54
N ASP A 206 2.91 31.29 11.60
CA ASP A 206 2.20 32.54 11.92
C ASP A 206 3.17 33.74 12.00
N GLY A 207 3.71 34.17 10.87
CA GLY A 207 4.74 35.21 10.81
C GLY A 207 4.86 35.94 9.48
N ALA A 208 4.11 35.56 8.44
CA ALA A 208 4.10 36.26 7.16
C ALA A 208 2.74 36.94 6.90
N ARG A 209 2.34 37.86 7.79
CA ARG A 209 1.38 38.91 7.41
C ARG A 209 2.19 40.12 6.95
N PRO A 210 2.17 40.49 5.67
CA PRO A 210 2.67 41.80 5.26
C PRO A 210 1.74 42.86 5.87
N HIS A 211 2.30 43.69 6.75
CA HIS A 211 1.74 44.98 7.11
C HIS A 211 1.93 45.97 5.97
#